data_AF-A0A6F9DM81-F1
#
_entry.id   AF-A0A6F9DM81-F1
#
_cell.length_a   1.000
_cell.length_b   1.000
_cell.length_c   1.000
_cell.angle_alpha   90.00
_cell.angle_beta   90.00
_cell.angle_gamma   90.00
#
_symmetry.space_group_name_H-M   'P 1'
#
loop_
_entity.id
_entity.type
_entity.pdbx_description
1 polymer ?
#
loop_
_entity_poly.entity_id
_entity_poly.type
_entity_poly.pdbx_seq_one_letter_code
_entity_poly.pdbx_strand_id
1 'polypeptide(L)'
;MSKQRKTSFNQASRESVPGTSSSSSARKISMRGTPLVRPSLGKQSHSAAKGSRGSMHMAQSEHHIMKDTRPISDKAFIKKSILSLLHLLESLNYQNPVYAKMLNPPTNRDYQRIFEFLVSHVLGSYSLIGKPDEEMLRVVKDLGYPYSISKSALNNVGTMSAWPHALGLLSWISELVMYVCQEEGSEPFSDEPRKMMKFNYVYKSYEMFMRGTDGPYDELNSQVKRQLATLNATASAEVKDLFSSNAKLSNEYQVKMNEKESNEHLTDEIVTQKNNVEKMNEYLSKVDTYVAQIKDKSLRLQTEIDENQELLNNTKEAIAKIKTTISLQTISPTDAERLVREIKELERSATADSQRLQTLKEEQWDREIKFGKLINEMETFVHKHNSEIAKLHDTLPRVCENMSLESLGRPADEECHLVSGHNGVEENNTRLMKSILPYLKAINKEFVEIQGSQKQGLNNHMKRILQDKEVLDDLEISKKSCQASLNKITKDIETAQKESNKRESAIETELERKKLQLEQVKLARIDHRDREVLKKKQQDLEEFRSTTQQKEMEYTQCLVKMAKRFKEQQDKLEQLVDRFDKSVDDIEESFKSTMHSHQTKMVEPDSEIAALSDFVGQVQVENAG
;
A
#
# COMPACT_ATOMS: atom_id res chain seq x y z
N MET A 1 17.65 47.11 -67.87
CA MET A 1 18.86 46.28 -67.60
C MET A 1 18.48 45.12 -66.67
N SER A 2 19.29 44.05 -66.63
CA SER A 2 19.28 42.93 -65.66
C SER A 2 17.94 42.27 -65.23
N LYS A 3 17.61 41.17 -65.94
CA LYS A 3 17.33 39.81 -65.40
C LYS A 3 16.38 39.67 -64.19
N GLN A 4 15.16 39.12 -64.33
CA GLN A 4 14.73 37.74 -64.69
C GLN A 4 14.30 36.90 -63.46
N ARG A 5 13.03 36.46 -63.41
CA ARG A 5 12.63 35.05 -63.57
C ARG A 5 11.10 34.86 -63.53
N LYS A 6 10.64 33.66 -63.92
CA LYS A 6 9.25 33.20 -63.92
C LYS A 6 9.21 31.72 -63.49
N THR A 7 8.05 31.31 -62.95
CA THR A 7 7.47 29.94 -62.95
C THR A 7 8.18 28.75 -62.26
N SER A 8 7.44 28.17 -61.30
CA SER A 8 6.98 26.75 -61.22
C SER A 8 7.78 25.62 -60.53
N PHE A 9 6.99 24.83 -59.79
CA PHE A 9 7.07 23.38 -59.49
C PHE A 9 7.78 22.88 -58.20
N ASN A 10 7.25 21.75 -57.70
CA ASN A 10 7.57 20.89 -56.53
C ASN A 10 8.99 21.04 -55.93
N GLN A 11 9.18 20.92 -54.61
CA GLN A 11 8.95 19.71 -53.80
C GLN A 11 8.70 19.97 -52.30
N ALA A 12 8.27 18.94 -51.58
CA ALA A 12 8.13 18.95 -50.12
C ALA A 12 9.35 18.34 -49.42
N SER A 13 9.85 19.02 -48.39
CA SER A 13 10.81 18.50 -47.41
C SER A 13 10.34 18.86 -46.01
N ARG A 14 10.24 17.87 -45.12
CA ARG A 14 10.02 18.05 -43.67
C ARG A 14 10.87 17.02 -42.95
N GLU A 15 11.77 17.49 -42.08
CA GLU A 15 12.67 16.61 -41.34
C GLU A 15 12.01 16.09 -40.05
N SER A 16 11.83 14.78 -40.03
CA SER A 16 12.09 13.84 -38.93
C SER A 16 12.15 14.35 -37.49
N VAL A 17 11.23 13.84 -36.66
CA VAL A 17 11.49 13.52 -35.24
C VAL A 17 11.57 12.00 -35.12
N PRO A 18 12.58 11.41 -34.43
CA PRO A 18 12.79 9.97 -34.45
C PRO A 18 11.84 9.22 -33.49
N GLY A 19 11.07 8.27 -34.04
CA GLY A 19 10.35 7.27 -33.26
C GLY A 19 11.18 6.00 -33.07
N THR A 20 11.21 5.46 -31.85
CA THR A 20 11.85 4.17 -31.54
C THR A 20 10.84 3.03 -31.64
N SER A 21 11.14 2.02 -32.46
CA SER A 21 10.52 0.69 -32.31
C SER A 21 11.43 -0.41 -32.85
N SER A 22 11.46 -1.53 -32.13
CA SER A 22 12.15 -2.75 -32.53
C SER A 22 11.17 -3.74 -33.14
N SER A 23 11.60 -4.52 -34.14
CA SER A 23 11.22 -5.93 -34.25
C SER A 23 12.11 -6.66 -35.25
N SER A 24 12.13 -7.98 -35.13
CA SER A 24 13.02 -8.89 -35.85
C SER A 24 12.35 -9.55 -37.06
N SER A 25 13.12 -9.79 -38.13
CA SER A 25 12.91 -10.96 -38.99
C SER A 25 14.19 -11.35 -39.74
N ALA A 26 14.28 -12.62 -40.13
CA ALA A 26 15.51 -13.23 -40.64
C ALA A 26 15.46 -13.54 -42.14
N ARG A 27 16.64 -13.66 -42.77
CA ARG A 27 17.01 -14.78 -43.65
C ARG A 27 18.53 -14.82 -43.95
N LYS A 28 18.96 -15.90 -44.60
CA LYS A 28 20.37 -16.37 -44.78
C LYS A 28 20.99 -15.86 -46.09
N ILE A 29 22.23 -16.34 -46.37
CA ILE A 29 23.00 -16.40 -47.66
C ILE A 29 24.09 -15.30 -47.76
N SER A 30 25.35 -15.57 -48.15
CA SER A 30 26.13 -16.83 -48.27
C SER A 30 27.62 -16.56 -48.64
N MET A 31 28.59 -17.25 -47.99
CA MET A 31 30.00 -17.51 -48.43
C MET A 31 30.89 -16.27 -48.73
N ARG A 32 32.23 -16.26 -48.62
CA ARG A 32 33.28 -17.28 -48.84
C ARG A 32 34.62 -16.74 -48.27
N GLY A 33 35.55 -17.58 -47.77
CA GLY A 33 36.95 -17.15 -47.56
C GLY A 33 37.72 -17.75 -46.38
N THR A 34 38.42 -18.85 -46.62
CA THR A 34 39.55 -19.40 -45.81
C THR A 34 40.83 -19.35 -46.72
N PRO A 35 42.07 -19.74 -46.32
CA PRO A 35 42.52 -20.48 -45.12
C PRO A 35 43.91 -20.07 -44.51
N LEU A 36 44.45 -20.92 -43.62
CA LEU A 36 45.85 -20.98 -43.10
C LEU A 36 46.25 -19.87 -42.09
N VAL A 37 47.18 -20.05 -41.13
CA VAL A 37 48.28 -21.02 -40.92
C VAL A 37 48.25 -21.69 -39.50
N ARG A 38 49.06 -22.72 -39.24
CA ARG A 38 49.20 -23.60 -38.04
C ARG A 38 50.63 -23.45 -37.43
N PRO A 39 51.15 -24.24 -36.44
CA PRO A 39 50.58 -25.15 -35.41
C PRO A 39 50.96 -24.62 -33.98
N SER A 40 51.32 -25.32 -32.88
CA SER A 40 51.43 -26.71 -32.31
C SER A 40 51.57 -26.55 -30.77
N LEU A 41 51.55 -27.52 -29.82
CA LEU A 41 51.45 -29.00 -29.71
C LEU A 41 50.31 -29.33 -28.67
N GLY A 42 49.97 -30.57 -28.29
CA GLY A 42 50.24 -31.89 -28.88
C GLY A 42 50.45 -33.05 -27.89
N LYS A 43 49.36 -33.80 -27.57
CA LYS A 43 49.32 -35.28 -27.33
C LYS A 43 49.96 -35.85 -26.02
N GLN A 44 49.59 -37.04 -25.49
CA GLN A 44 48.39 -37.90 -25.68
C GLN A 44 48.11 -38.87 -24.48
N SER A 45 46.84 -38.96 -24.10
CA SER A 45 46.02 -40.17 -23.73
C SER A 45 46.62 -41.47 -23.15
N HIS A 46 45.97 -42.04 -22.12
CA HIS A 46 45.81 -43.51 -21.96
C HIS A 46 44.47 -43.95 -21.31
N SER A 47 43.66 -44.66 -22.11
CA SER A 47 42.81 -45.84 -21.82
C SER A 47 42.02 -46.04 -20.49
N ALA A 48 40.69 -46.00 -20.66
CA ALA A 48 39.58 -46.70 -19.98
C ALA A 48 39.81 -47.90 -19.02
N ALA A 49 38.93 -48.04 -18.01
CA ALA A 49 37.92 -49.13 -17.94
C ALA A 49 36.96 -49.04 -16.72
N LYS A 50 35.78 -49.68 -16.82
CA LYS A 50 34.81 -50.08 -15.76
C LYS A 50 34.24 -48.99 -14.83
N GLY A 51 32.92 -48.81 -14.88
CA GLY A 51 32.15 -48.11 -13.84
C GLY A 51 31.69 -49.05 -12.71
N SER A 52 31.17 -48.46 -11.63
CA SER A 52 30.39 -49.15 -10.60
C SER A 52 29.16 -48.31 -10.22
N ARG A 53 28.20 -48.93 -9.52
CA ARG A 53 26.95 -48.30 -9.09
C ARG A 53 27.21 -47.38 -7.88
N GLY A 54 26.50 -46.26 -7.80
CA GLY A 54 26.61 -45.33 -6.69
C GLY A 54 25.87 -45.77 -5.42
N SER A 55 26.22 -45.14 -4.30
CA SER A 55 25.36 -45.02 -3.13
C SER A 55 25.56 -43.61 -2.56
N MET A 56 24.46 -42.87 -2.34
CA MET A 56 24.51 -41.69 -1.49
C MET A 56 24.39 -42.15 -0.04
N HIS A 57 25.48 -42.08 0.71
CA HIS A 57 25.47 -42.10 2.17
C HIS A 57 26.13 -40.81 2.65
N MET A 58 25.65 -40.26 3.77
CA MET A 58 26.25 -39.09 4.41
C MET A 58 27.71 -39.40 4.75
N ALA A 59 28.64 -38.72 4.08
CA ALA A 59 30.04 -38.78 4.45
C ALA A 59 30.22 -38.06 5.80
N GLN A 60 30.37 -38.84 6.88
CA GLN A 60 31.14 -38.36 8.03
C GLN A 60 32.53 -37.96 7.50
N SER A 61 33.08 -36.87 8.03
CA SER A 61 34.37 -36.34 7.59
C SER A 61 35.52 -37.29 7.94
N GLU A 62 35.82 -38.22 7.04
CA GLU A 62 37.05 -39.01 7.10
C GLU A 62 38.23 -38.04 7.04
N HIS A 63 38.99 -37.93 8.14
CA HIS A 63 40.24 -37.19 8.16
C HIS A 63 41.17 -37.84 7.14
N HIS A 64 41.35 -37.20 5.99
CA HIS A 64 42.17 -37.73 4.90
C HIS A 64 43.65 -37.61 5.29
N ILE A 65 44.14 -38.58 6.07
CA ILE A 65 45.52 -38.68 6.54
C ILE A 65 46.47 -38.48 5.35
N MET A 66 47.23 -37.39 5.40
CA MET A 66 48.20 -37.05 4.37
C MET A 66 49.54 -37.71 4.71
N LYS A 67 50.32 -38.05 3.67
CA LYS A 67 51.74 -38.36 3.86
C LYS A 67 52.45 -37.12 4.36
N ASP A 68 53.20 -37.22 5.46
CA ASP A 68 53.97 -36.09 5.97
C ASP A 68 54.99 -35.62 4.92
N THR A 69 54.88 -34.35 4.55
CA THR A 69 55.72 -33.67 3.57
C THR A 69 56.91 -32.97 4.22
N ARG A 70 56.91 -32.85 5.54
CA ARG A 70 57.98 -32.20 6.31
C ARG A 70 59.17 -33.16 6.41
N PRO A 71 60.42 -32.66 6.34
CA PRO A 71 61.61 -33.49 6.45
C PRO A 71 61.89 -33.87 7.91
N ILE A 72 60.95 -34.54 8.58
CA ILE A 72 61.02 -34.84 10.03
C ILE A 72 62.27 -35.61 10.44
N SER A 73 62.84 -36.43 9.54
CA SER A 73 64.08 -37.19 9.78
C SER A 73 65.37 -36.39 9.55
N ASP A 74 65.30 -35.16 9.06
CA ASP A 74 66.47 -34.31 8.87
C ASP A 74 66.91 -33.65 10.18
N LYS A 75 68.23 -33.67 10.42
CA LYS A 75 68.86 -33.07 11.60
C LYS A 75 68.76 -31.54 11.61
N ALA A 76 68.75 -30.87 10.45
CA ALA A 76 68.58 -29.42 10.41
C ALA A 76 67.14 -29.01 10.71
N PHE A 77 66.14 -29.71 10.17
CA PHE A 77 64.73 -29.55 10.53
C PHE A 77 64.47 -29.80 12.03
N ILE A 78 64.94 -30.92 12.59
CA ILE A 78 64.82 -31.24 14.02
C ILE A 78 65.43 -30.10 14.88
N LYS A 79 66.64 -29.64 14.54
CA LYS A 79 67.29 -28.53 15.26
C LYS A 79 66.49 -27.22 15.15
N LYS A 80 65.92 -26.91 13.99
CA LYS A 80 65.08 -25.73 13.78
C LYS A 80 63.81 -25.80 14.66
N SER A 81 63.06 -26.90 14.59
CA SER A 81 61.82 -27.08 15.37
C SER A 81 62.08 -27.01 16.88
N ILE A 82 63.20 -27.55 17.38
CA ILE A 82 63.57 -27.42 18.81
C ILE A 82 63.80 -25.94 19.19
N LEU A 83 64.49 -25.16 18.35
CA LEU A 83 64.75 -23.74 18.63
C LEU A 83 63.47 -22.89 18.54
N SER A 84 62.61 -23.13 17.54
CA SER A 84 61.31 -22.47 17.44
C SER A 84 60.38 -22.79 18.62
N LEU A 85 60.35 -24.06 19.06
CA LEU A 85 59.60 -24.50 20.23
C LEU A 85 60.10 -23.84 21.52
N LEU A 86 61.42 -23.75 21.72
CA LEU A 86 61.99 -23.05 22.88
C LEU A 86 61.62 -21.57 22.90
N HIS A 87 61.71 -20.88 21.77
CA HIS A 87 61.37 -19.46 21.67
C HIS A 87 59.88 -19.20 21.95
N LEU A 88 58.98 -20.09 21.50
CA LEU A 88 57.55 -19.99 21.81
C LEU A 88 57.25 -20.28 23.28
N LEU A 89 57.91 -21.28 23.89
CA LEU A 89 57.75 -21.56 25.32
C LEU A 89 58.27 -20.40 26.19
N GLU A 90 59.32 -19.71 25.74
CA GLU A 90 59.84 -18.50 26.40
C GLU A 90 58.88 -17.31 26.27
N SER A 91 58.34 -17.05 25.07
CA SER A 91 57.40 -15.94 24.84
C SER A 91 56.04 -16.12 25.50
N LEU A 92 55.59 -17.36 25.72
CA LEU A 92 54.38 -17.70 26.48
C LEU A 92 54.61 -17.87 27.99
N ASN A 93 55.80 -17.53 28.50
CA ASN A 93 56.19 -17.64 29.91
C ASN A 93 55.97 -19.05 30.51
N TYR A 94 56.41 -20.10 29.82
CA TYR A 94 56.32 -21.48 30.29
C TYR A 94 57.06 -21.68 31.63
N GLN A 95 56.33 -22.17 32.65
CA GLN A 95 56.77 -22.17 34.05
C GLN A 95 57.83 -23.23 34.41
N ASN A 96 58.04 -24.25 33.55
CA ASN A 96 59.05 -25.28 33.79
C ASN A 96 60.33 -24.94 32.99
N PRO A 97 61.54 -25.09 33.56
CA PRO A 97 62.77 -24.83 32.83
C PRO A 97 62.98 -25.83 31.69
N VAL A 98 63.20 -25.33 30.47
CA VAL A 98 63.52 -26.13 29.28
C VAL A 98 64.73 -25.53 28.57
N TYR A 99 65.63 -26.39 28.11
CA TYR A 99 66.79 -26.01 27.29
C TYR A 99 67.04 -27.08 26.21
N ALA A 100 67.71 -26.70 25.12
CA ALA A 100 67.82 -27.53 23.90
C ALA A 100 68.37 -28.95 24.10
N LYS A 101 69.15 -29.21 25.17
CA LYS A 101 69.62 -30.57 25.51
C LYS A 101 68.52 -31.47 26.09
N MET A 102 67.48 -30.91 26.72
CA MET A 102 66.34 -31.69 27.22
C MET A 102 65.39 -32.12 26.09
N LEU A 103 65.37 -31.42 24.97
CA LEU A 103 64.50 -31.70 23.83
C LEU A 103 65.18 -32.57 22.77
N ASN A 104 66.11 -33.46 23.15
CA ASN A 104 66.85 -34.27 22.18
C ASN A 104 67.38 -35.62 22.73
N PRO A 105 66.50 -36.60 23.01
CA PRO A 105 65.03 -36.52 23.10
C PRO A 105 64.56 -36.27 24.55
N PRO A 106 63.32 -35.79 24.78
CA PRO A 106 62.78 -35.52 26.12
C PRO A 106 62.28 -36.77 26.84
N THR A 107 62.05 -36.64 28.15
CA THR A 107 61.28 -37.64 28.90
C THR A 107 59.80 -37.57 28.49
N ASN A 108 59.09 -38.69 28.57
CA ASN A 108 57.64 -38.73 28.31
C ASN A 108 56.86 -37.69 29.13
N ARG A 109 57.24 -37.47 30.40
CA ARG A 109 56.55 -36.53 31.29
C ARG A 109 56.77 -35.08 30.89
N ASP A 110 57.98 -34.73 30.46
CA ASP A 110 58.30 -33.35 30.08
C ASP A 110 57.73 -33.01 28.69
N TYR A 111 57.64 -34.00 27.80
CA TYR A 111 56.84 -33.90 26.57
C TYR A 111 55.35 -33.67 26.85
N GLN A 112 54.75 -34.47 27.74
CA GLN A 112 53.34 -34.36 28.11
C GLN A 112 53.01 -32.97 28.67
N ARG A 113 53.86 -32.42 29.55
CA ARG A 113 53.70 -31.05 30.09
C ARG A 113 53.78 -29.97 29.00
N ILE A 114 54.73 -30.09 28.06
CA ILE A 114 54.86 -29.14 26.95
C ILE A 114 53.66 -29.23 26.00
N PHE A 115 53.19 -30.44 25.71
CA PHE A 115 51.96 -30.67 24.95
C PHE A 115 50.73 -30.05 25.64
N GLU A 116 50.53 -30.36 26.91
CA GLU A 116 49.42 -29.88 27.74
C GLU A 116 49.38 -28.35 27.79
N PHE A 117 50.55 -27.71 27.97
CA PHE A 117 50.70 -26.27 27.98
C PHE A 117 50.38 -25.61 26.63
N LEU A 118 50.92 -26.13 25.52
CA LEU A 118 50.63 -25.59 24.18
C LEU A 118 49.16 -25.79 23.80
N VAL A 119 48.58 -26.95 24.06
CA VAL A 119 47.15 -27.21 23.80
C VAL A 119 46.24 -26.35 24.67
N SER A 120 46.65 -26.01 25.89
CA SER A 120 45.91 -25.04 26.73
C SER A 120 45.85 -23.65 26.10
N HIS A 121 46.86 -23.23 25.32
CA HIS A 121 46.81 -21.96 24.58
C HIS A 121 45.88 -22.00 23.35
N VAL A 122 45.47 -23.20 22.89
CA VAL A 122 44.49 -23.36 21.80
C VAL A 122 43.07 -23.58 22.33
N LEU A 123 42.92 -24.26 23.47
CA LEU A 123 41.62 -24.69 24.03
C LEU A 123 41.25 -24.03 25.37
N GLY A 124 42.04 -23.07 25.85
CA GLY A 124 41.86 -22.36 27.12
C GLY A 124 42.20 -23.21 28.34
N SER A 125 41.32 -24.15 28.70
CA SER A 125 41.45 -24.99 29.90
C SER A 125 41.58 -26.47 29.54
N TYR A 126 42.81 -26.92 29.28
CA TYR A 126 43.13 -28.31 28.95
C TYR A 126 43.99 -28.97 30.03
N SER A 127 43.79 -30.28 30.27
CA SER A 127 44.70 -31.08 31.09
C SER A 127 44.67 -32.57 30.72
N LEU A 128 45.80 -33.26 30.87
CA LEU A 128 45.99 -34.67 30.53
C LEU A 128 45.53 -35.59 31.67
N ILE A 129 44.23 -35.93 31.69
CA ILE A 129 43.62 -36.79 32.71
C ILE A 129 43.63 -38.27 32.27
N GLY A 130 44.12 -39.16 33.13
CA GLY A 130 44.04 -40.61 32.93
C GLY A 130 45.17 -41.19 32.08
N LYS A 131 44.91 -41.51 30.80
CA LYS A 131 45.89 -42.13 29.89
C LYS A 131 46.41 -41.09 28.89
N PRO A 132 47.58 -40.48 29.10
CA PRO A 132 48.01 -39.35 28.29
C PRO A 132 48.25 -39.71 26.82
N ASP A 133 48.59 -40.96 26.49
CA ASP A 133 48.80 -41.41 25.11
C ASP A 133 47.48 -41.62 24.31
N GLU A 134 46.39 -42.01 24.97
CA GLU A 134 45.05 -42.04 24.38
C GLU A 134 44.44 -40.63 24.28
N GLU A 135 44.61 -39.80 25.31
CA GLU A 135 44.14 -38.41 25.34
C GLU A 135 44.84 -37.52 24.30
N MET A 136 46.18 -37.57 24.21
CA MET A 136 46.94 -36.81 23.20
C MET A 136 46.49 -37.20 21.79
N LEU A 137 46.28 -38.49 21.49
CA LEU A 137 45.78 -38.91 20.17
C LEU A 137 44.37 -38.38 19.87
N ARG A 138 43.46 -38.36 20.86
CA ARG A 138 42.10 -37.84 20.66
C ARG A 138 42.16 -36.35 20.32
N VAL A 139 42.79 -35.55 21.16
CA VAL A 139 42.82 -34.09 21.02
C VAL A 139 43.58 -33.64 19.76
N VAL A 140 44.66 -34.33 19.38
CA VAL A 140 45.38 -34.06 18.14
C VAL A 140 44.54 -34.34 16.90
N LYS A 141 43.70 -35.38 16.94
CA LYS A 141 42.73 -35.65 15.88
C LYS A 141 41.62 -34.59 15.87
N ASP A 142 41.07 -34.24 17.02
CA ASP A 142 39.98 -33.27 17.16
C ASP A 142 40.41 -31.86 16.70
N LEU A 143 41.68 -31.48 16.94
CA LEU A 143 42.33 -30.28 16.41
C LEU A 143 42.66 -30.35 14.89
N GLY A 144 42.38 -31.48 14.22
CA GLY A 144 42.53 -31.60 12.77
C GLY A 144 43.94 -31.92 12.26
N TYR A 145 44.83 -32.51 13.08
CA TYR A 145 46.20 -32.83 12.67
C TYR A 145 46.24 -33.71 11.39
N PRO A 146 46.92 -33.29 10.31
CA PRO A 146 46.77 -33.92 8.99
C PRO A 146 47.63 -35.18 8.79
N TYR A 147 48.49 -35.55 9.75
CA TYR A 147 49.49 -36.61 9.60
C TYR A 147 49.27 -37.77 10.57
N SER A 148 49.61 -38.99 10.15
CA SER A 148 49.51 -40.17 11.03
C SER A 148 50.57 -40.15 12.13
N ILE A 149 50.16 -40.20 13.39
CA ILE A 149 51.03 -40.46 14.54
C ILE A 149 50.50 -41.68 15.32
N SER A 150 51.40 -42.56 15.78
CA SER A 150 51.03 -43.81 16.45
C SER A 150 51.05 -43.67 17.97
N LYS A 151 50.17 -44.42 18.65
CA LYS A 151 50.13 -44.53 20.12
C LYS A 151 51.50 -44.91 20.72
N SER A 152 52.20 -45.83 20.07
CA SER A 152 53.53 -46.27 20.48
C SER A 152 54.58 -45.16 20.39
N ALA A 153 54.47 -44.23 19.42
CA ALA A 153 55.38 -43.08 19.32
C ALA A 153 55.13 -42.09 20.48
N LEU A 154 53.87 -41.79 20.80
CA LEU A 154 53.53 -40.88 21.91
C LEU A 154 53.77 -41.47 23.31
N ASN A 155 53.72 -42.79 23.45
CA ASN A 155 54.09 -43.47 24.68
C ASN A 155 55.62 -43.68 24.83
N ASN A 156 56.43 -43.41 23.79
CA ASN A 156 57.88 -43.64 23.81
C ASN A 156 58.67 -42.49 23.13
N VAL A 157 58.25 -41.24 23.34
CA VAL A 157 58.85 -40.05 22.68
C VAL A 157 60.35 -39.88 22.98
N GLY A 158 60.83 -40.46 24.09
CA GLY A 158 62.26 -40.52 24.44
C GLY A 158 63.11 -41.44 23.55
N THR A 159 62.54 -42.12 22.54
CA THR A 159 63.29 -42.96 21.60
C THR A 159 63.68 -42.20 20.33
N MET A 160 64.86 -42.49 19.79
CA MET A 160 65.40 -41.80 18.60
C MET A 160 64.55 -41.94 17.34
N SER A 161 63.69 -42.96 17.26
CA SER A 161 62.75 -43.20 16.15
C SER A 161 61.39 -42.52 16.34
N ALA A 162 60.90 -42.40 17.58
CA ALA A 162 59.65 -41.72 17.88
C ALA A 162 59.82 -40.18 17.96
N TRP A 163 60.94 -39.70 18.49
CA TRP A 163 61.17 -38.27 18.73
C TRP A 163 60.94 -37.39 17.49
N PRO A 164 61.41 -37.72 16.28
CA PRO A 164 61.12 -36.95 15.06
C PRO A 164 59.62 -36.72 14.80
N HIS A 165 58.79 -37.74 15.04
CA HIS A 165 57.34 -37.68 14.82
C HIS A 165 56.65 -36.88 15.95
N ALA A 166 57.07 -37.08 17.19
CA ALA A 166 56.54 -36.39 18.36
C ALA A 166 56.91 -34.89 18.38
N LEU A 167 58.12 -34.54 17.94
CA LEU A 167 58.54 -33.16 17.70
C LEU A 167 57.80 -32.55 16.50
N GLY A 168 57.61 -33.30 15.41
CA GLY A 168 56.79 -32.87 14.28
C GLY A 168 55.37 -32.49 14.69
N LEU A 169 54.79 -33.21 15.66
CA LEU A 169 53.51 -32.83 16.26
C LEU A 169 53.63 -31.53 17.07
N LEU A 170 54.56 -31.42 18.02
CA LEU A 170 54.72 -30.18 18.82
C LEU A 170 55.01 -28.95 17.95
N SER A 171 55.77 -29.10 16.87
CA SER A 171 56.07 -28.01 15.92
C SER A 171 54.81 -27.50 15.23
N TRP A 172 53.87 -28.39 14.89
CA TRP A 172 52.57 -27.99 14.31
C TRP A 172 51.63 -27.36 15.35
N ILE A 173 51.60 -27.86 16.59
CA ILE A 173 50.84 -27.21 17.67
C ILE A 173 51.43 -25.82 17.97
N SER A 174 52.76 -25.67 17.88
CA SER A 174 53.44 -24.37 18.02
C SER A 174 53.02 -23.37 16.93
N GLU A 175 52.92 -23.83 15.68
CA GLU A 175 52.41 -23.04 14.55
C GLU A 175 50.92 -22.66 14.75
N LEU A 176 50.10 -23.58 15.27
CA LEU A 176 48.69 -23.34 15.58
C LEU A 176 48.50 -22.31 16.72
N VAL A 177 49.30 -22.38 17.79
CA VAL A 177 49.26 -21.39 18.88
C VAL A 177 49.66 -19.99 18.37
N MET A 178 50.70 -19.89 17.53
CA MET A 178 51.10 -18.61 16.93
C MET A 178 50.00 -18.02 16.03
N TYR A 179 49.18 -18.85 15.38
CA TYR A 179 48.02 -18.38 14.60
C TYR A 179 46.92 -17.83 15.50
N VAL A 180 46.50 -18.59 16.52
CA VAL A 180 45.42 -18.18 17.45
C VAL A 180 45.77 -16.87 18.17
N CYS A 181 47.01 -16.72 18.64
CA CYS A 181 47.48 -15.49 19.28
C CYS A 181 47.63 -14.28 18.33
N GLN A 182 47.44 -14.44 17.01
CA GLN A 182 47.43 -13.35 16.03
C GLN A 182 46.00 -12.90 15.66
N GLU A 183 45.01 -13.79 15.64
CA GLU A 183 43.64 -13.42 15.29
C GLU A 183 42.92 -12.59 16.36
N GLU A 184 43.33 -12.62 17.63
CA GLU A 184 42.76 -11.75 18.68
C GLU A 184 42.97 -10.24 18.41
N GLY A 185 43.91 -9.89 17.52
CA GLY A 185 44.14 -8.52 17.04
C GLY A 185 43.48 -8.18 15.70
N SER A 186 42.68 -9.08 15.13
CA SER A 186 42.07 -8.90 13.80
C SER A 186 40.97 -7.83 13.79
N GLU A 187 40.94 -6.99 12.75
CA GLU A 187 39.82 -6.06 12.53
C GLU A 187 38.52 -6.83 12.30
N PRO A 188 37.37 -6.33 12.80
CA PRO A 188 36.13 -7.07 12.78
C PRO A 188 35.56 -7.22 11.36
N PHE A 189 35.06 -8.43 11.09
CA PHE A 189 34.58 -8.96 9.79
C PHE A 189 33.30 -8.28 9.23
N SER A 190 33.23 -6.95 9.18
CA SER A 190 32.04 -6.22 8.73
C SER A 190 32.33 -4.81 8.19
N ASP A 191 32.33 -4.65 6.87
CA ASP A 191 32.48 -3.37 6.15
C ASP A 191 31.39 -2.31 6.45
N GLU A 192 30.36 -2.65 7.23
CA GLU A 192 29.23 -1.77 7.48
C GLU A 192 29.15 -1.34 8.97
N PRO A 193 29.59 -0.12 9.31
CA PRO A 193 29.57 0.39 10.69
C PRO A 193 28.20 0.31 11.37
N ARG A 194 27.11 0.40 10.59
CA ARG A 194 25.73 0.30 11.10
C ARG A 194 25.39 -1.12 11.58
N LYS A 195 25.91 -2.17 10.92
CA LYS A 195 25.76 -3.57 11.36
C LYS A 195 26.58 -3.84 12.62
N MET A 196 27.84 -3.42 12.64
CA MET A 196 28.72 -3.52 13.81
C MET A 196 28.13 -2.80 15.03
N MET A 197 27.58 -1.61 14.83
CA MET A 197 26.93 -0.81 15.86
C MET A 197 25.65 -1.46 16.40
N LYS A 198 24.81 -2.02 15.51
CA LYS A 198 23.62 -2.80 15.92
C LYS A 198 24.03 -4.06 16.71
N PHE A 199 25.06 -4.77 16.27
CA PHE A 199 25.58 -5.95 16.96
C PHE A 199 26.09 -5.61 18.36
N ASN A 200 26.91 -4.56 18.49
CA ASN A 200 27.38 -4.06 19.80
C ASN A 200 26.24 -3.63 20.73
N TYR A 201 25.19 -2.99 20.21
CA TYR A 201 24.01 -2.64 21.02
C TYR A 201 23.31 -3.89 21.54
N VAL A 202 23.03 -4.87 20.67
CA VAL A 202 22.39 -6.14 21.05
C VAL A 202 23.26 -6.90 22.05
N TYR A 203 24.57 -7.05 21.80
CA TYR A 203 25.52 -7.68 22.71
C TYR A 203 25.51 -7.05 24.10
N LYS A 204 25.66 -5.71 24.19
CA LYS A 204 25.70 -5.01 25.47
C LYS A 204 24.35 -5.03 26.21
N SER A 205 23.24 -4.89 25.50
CA SER A 205 21.90 -5.00 26.13
C SER A 205 21.63 -6.43 26.63
N TYR A 206 22.10 -7.45 25.92
CA TYR A 206 22.01 -8.85 26.36
C TYR A 206 22.95 -9.14 27.53
N GLU A 207 24.16 -8.58 27.55
CA GLU A 207 25.07 -8.66 28.70
C GLU A 207 24.44 -7.99 29.94
N MET A 208 23.81 -6.83 29.80
CA MET A 208 23.10 -6.15 30.90
C MET A 208 21.88 -6.94 31.39
N PHE A 209 21.11 -7.55 30.48
CA PHE A 209 20.02 -8.47 30.80
C PHE A 209 20.53 -9.71 31.58
N MET A 210 21.58 -10.37 31.10
CA MET A 210 22.18 -11.56 31.75
C MET A 210 22.84 -11.23 33.11
N ARG A 211 23.15 -9.95 33.38
CA ARG A 211 23.57 -9.44 34.69
C ARG A 211 22.39 -9.07 35.61
N GLY A 212 21.14 -9.32 35.19
CA GLY A 212 19.93 -9.10 35.99
C GLY A 212 19.33 -7.69 35.90
N THR A 213 19.61 -6.93 34.83
CA THR A 213 18.98 -5.61 34.60
C THR A 213 18.10 -5.64 33.36
N ASP A 214 16.77 -5.57 33.53
CA ASP A 214 15.78 -5.57 32.43
C ASP A 214 15.67 -4.21 31.68
N GLY A 215 16.43 -3.20 32.11
CA GLY A 215 16.42 -1.85 31.54
C GLY A 215 15.51 -0.85 32.30
N PRO A 216 15.25 0.35 31.72
CA PRO A 216 15.71 0.81 30.41
C PRO A 216 17.22 1.07 30.33
N TYR A 217 17.84 0.78 29.19
CA TYR A 217 19.29 0.90 28.97
C TYR A 217 19.70 2.32 28.54
N ASP A 218 19.32 3.36 29.29
CA ASP A 218 19.32 4.73 28.75
C ASP A 218 20.69 5.34 28.44
N GLU A 219 21.77 4.96 29.13
CA GLU A 219 23.12 5.37 28.73
C GLU A 219 23.57 4.67 27.43
N LEU A 220 23.24 3.37 27.27
CA LEU A 220 23.53 2.61 26.04
C LEU A 220 22.72 3.17 24.85
N ASN A 221 21.44 3.50 25.08
CA ASN A 221 20.58 4.22 24.13
C ASN A 221 21.20 5.58 23.75
N SER A 222 21.75 6.31 24.72
CA SER A 222 22.34 7.65 24.51
C SER A 222 23.72 7.59 23.86
N GLN A 223 24.51 6.55 24.10
CA GLN A 223 25.73 6.24 23.35
C GLN A 223 25.38 5.95 21.87
N VAL A 224 24.40 5.09 21.62
CA VAL A 224 23.92 4.76 20.26
C VAL A 224 23.33 5.98 19.54
N LYS A 225 22.53 6.82 20.22
CA LYS A 225 22.02 8.07 19.63
C LYS A 225 23.15 9.02 19.22
N ARG A 226 24.18 9.20 20.06
CA ARG A 226 25.37 10.02 19.72
C ARG A 226 26.10 9.48 18.49
N GLN A 227 26.41 8.18 18.47
CA GLN A 227 27.09 7.54 17.35
C GLN A 227 26.28 7.58 16.03
N LEU A 228 24.95 7.41 16.08
CA LEU A 228 24.08 7.58 14.91
C LEU A 228 24.04 9.03 14.42
N ALA A 229 24.02 10.00 15.34
CA ALA A 229 24.09 11.43 14.98
C ALA A 229 25.41 11.77 14.26
N THR A 230 26.54 11.21 14.69
CA THR A 230 27.82 11.35 13.99
C THR A 230 27.79 10.69 12.61
N LEU A 231 27.31 9.45 12.49
CA LEU A 231 27.21 8.72 11.21
C LEU A 231 26.22 9.34 10.21
N ASN A 232 25.27 10.15 10.69
CA ASN A 232 24.27 10.82 9.87
C ASN A 232 24.52 12.34 9.75
N ALA A 233 25.62 12.87 10.27
CA ALA A 233 25.89 14.31 10.33
C ALA A 233 25.87 14.95 8.93
N THR A 234 26.54 14.34 7.95
CA THR A 234 26.59 14.82 6.56
C THR A 234 25.19 14.84 5.93
N ALA A 235 24.45 13.73 6.01
CA ALA A 235 23.08 13.64 5.48
C ALA A 235 22.12 14.63 6.18
N SER A 236 22.31 14.89 7.48
CA SER A 236 21.53 15.90 8.21
C SER A 236 21.88 17.34 7.82
N ALA A 237 23.11 17.60 7.37
CA ALA A 237 23.51 18.89 6.79
C ALA A 237 22.92 19.04 5.38
N GLU A 238 23.10 18.05 4.50
CA GLU A 238 22.53 18.00 3.16
C GLU A 238 21.01 18.25 3.15
N VAL A 239 20.27 17.56 4.03
CA VAL A 239 18.81 17.75 4.19
C VAL A 239 18.48 19.18 4.62
N LYS A 240 19.23 19.77 5.56
CA LYS A 240 19.02 21.14 6.03
C LYS A 240 19.30 22.17 4.92
N ASP A 241 20.36 21.96 4.16
CA ASP A 241 20.75 22.84 3.06
C ASP A 241 19.75 22.74 1.89
N LEU A 242 19.27 21.53 1.58
CA LEU A 242 18.17 21.29 0.63
C LEU A 242 16.86 21.98 1.06
N PHE A 243 16.49 21.91 2.34
CA PHE A 243 15.34 22.68 2.86
C PHE A 243 15.55 24.19 2.67
N SER A 244 16.76 24.72 2.96
CA SER A 244 17.07 26.14 2.77
C SER A 244 17.05 26.57 1.30
N SER A 245 17.47 25.68 0.39
CA SER A 245 17.47 25.89 -1.06
C SER A 245 16.06 25.88 -1.62
N ASN A 246 15.26 24.89 -1.25
CA ASN A 246 13.86 24.78 -1.66
C ASN A 246 13.01 25.96 -1.15
N ALA A 247 13.24 26.43 0.08
CA ALA A 247 12.58 27.62 0.61
C ALA A 247 12.91 28.90 -0.20
N LYS A 248 14.17 29.08 -0.62
CA LYS A 248 14.56 30.19 -1.51
C LYS A 248 13.91 30.07 -2.88
N LEU A 249 13.97 28.88 -3.49
CA LEU A 249 13.44 28.63 -4.83
C LEU A 249 11.91 28.78 -4.89
N SER A 250 11.19 28.34 -3.85
CA SER A 250 9.75 28.55 -3.72
C SER A 250 9.37 30.02 -3.58
N ASN A 251 10.21 30.83 -2.92
CA ASN A 251 9.98 32.27 -2.80
C ASN A 251 10.27 32.99 -4.13
N GLU A 252 11.35 32.62 -4.81
CA GLU A 252 11.68 33.13 -6.16
C GLU A 252 10.59 32.78 -7.18
N TYR A 253 10.04 31.56 -7.12
CA TYR A 253 8.90 31.14 -7.93
C TYR A 253 7.66 32.00 -7.69
N GLN A 254 7.33 32.28 -6.42
CA GLN A 254 6.17 33.13 -6.10
C GLN A 254 6.35 34.57 -6.59
N VAL A 255 7.55 35.15 -6.41
CA VAL A 255 7.88 36.48 -6.96
C VAL A 255 7.68 36.49 -8.49
N LYS A 256 8.22 35.50 -9.20
CA LYS A 256 8.09 35.39 -10.66
C LYS A 256 6.67 35.14 -11.15
N MET A 257 5.81 34.50 -10.35
CA MET A 257 4.38 34.37 -10.68
C MET A 257 3.64 35.70 -10.50
N ASN A 258 3.88 36.42 -9.41
CA ASN A 258 3.32 37.76 -9.20
C ASN A 258 3.80 38.75 -10.30
N GLU A 259 5.07 38.66 -10.72
CA GLU A 259 5.61 39.41 -11.85
C GLU A 259 4.93 39.03 -13.17
N LYS A 260 4.66 37.74 -13.41
CA LYS A 260 3.95 37.27 -14.61
C LYS A 260 2.52 37.83 -14.67
N GLU A 261 1.76 37.71 -13.58
CA GLU A 261 0.38 38.22 -13.49
C GLU A 261 0.33 39.74 -13.75
N SER A 262 1.30 40.50 -13.20
CA SER A 262 1.44 41.94 -13.45
C SER A 262 1.79 42.25 -14.93
N ASN A 263 2.64 41.46 -15.57
CA ASN A 263 2.97 41.63 -16.99
C ASN A 263 1.81 41.23 -17.92
N GLU A 264 0.97 40.26 -17.54
CA GLU A 264 -0.23 39.90 -18.29
C GLU A 264 -1.26 41.03 -18.24
N HIS A 265 -1.53 41.61 -17.06
CA HIS A 265 -2.38 42.81 -16.95
C HIS A 265 -1.85 44.00 -17.76
N LEU A 266 -0.55 44.29 -17.71
CA LEU A 266 0.07 45.35 -18.53
C LEU A 266 -0.03 45.06 -20.03
N THR A 267 0.01 43.79 -20.44
CA THR A 267 -0.16 43.39 -21.84
C THR A 267 -1.59 43.62 -22.32
N ASP A 268 -2.58 43.22 -21.52
CA ASP A 268 -4.00 43.45 -21.82
C ASP A 268 -4.35 44.95 -21.85
N GLU A 269 -3.75 45.75 -20.95
CA GLU A 269 -3.89 47.20 -20.98
C GLU A 269 -3.26 47.80 -22.25
N ILE A 270 -2.05 47.38 -22.64
CA ILE A 270 -1.40 47.83 -23.90
C ILE A 270 -2.25 47.46 -25.13
N VAL A 271 -2.85 46.28 -25.17
CA VAL A 271 -3.76 45.87 -26.26
C VAL A 271 -5.03 46.73 -26.25
N THR A 272 -5.62 46.97 -25.08
CA THR A 272 -6.81 47.82 -24.93
C THR A 272 -6.54 49.26 -25.37
N GLN A 273 -5.41 49.85 -24.97
CA GLN A 273 -5.03 51.20 -25.38
C GLN A 273 -4.74 51.30 -26.89
N LYS A 274 -4.11 50.29 -27.50
CA LYS A 274 -3.93 50.23 -28.97
C LYS A 274 -5.28 50.20 -29.70
N ASN A 275 -6.19 49.33 -29.28
CA ASN A 275 -7.54 49.24 -29.86
C ASN A 275 -8.32 50.57 -29.72
N ASN A 276 -8.10 51.32 -28.64
CA ASN A 276 -8.70 52.63 -28.44
C ASN A 276 -8.09 53.70 -29.37
N VAL A 277 -6.77 53.68 -29.56
CA VAL A 277 -6.06 54.57 -30.51
C VAL A 277 -6.49 54.30 -31.96
N GLU A 278 -6.63 53.04 -32.36
CA GLU A 278 -7.12 52.68 -33.71
C GLU A 278 -8.55 53.17 -33.95
N LYS A 279 -9.47 52.93 -33.01
CA LYS A 279 -10.85 53.47 -33.06
C LYS A 279 -10.89 55.00 -33.11
N MET A 280 -10.00 55.68 -32.39
CA MET A 280 -9.92 57.13 -32.39
C MET A 280 -9.37 57.67 -33.72
N ASN A 281 -8.39 56.99 -34.33
CA ASN A 281 -7.87 57.32 -35.66
C ASN A 281 -8.93 57.09 -36.76
N GLU A 282 -9.70 56.00 -36.68
CA GLU A 282 -10.87 55.80 -37.55
C GLU A 282 -11.89 56.93 -37.41
N TYR A 283 -12.20 57.35 -36.19
CA TYR A 283 -13.14 58.44 -35.93
C TYR A 283 -12.63 59.77 -36.51
N LEU A 284 -11.36 60.09 -36.31
CA LEU A 284 -10.73 61.27 -36.90
C LEU A 284 -10.79 61.24 -38.43
N SER A 285 -10.50 60.10 -39.07
CA SER A 285 -10.61 59.95 -40.52
C SER A 285 -12.07 60.14 -41.03
N LYS A 286 -13.06 59.64 -40.29
CA LYS A 286 -14.50 59.88 -40.57
C LYS A 286 -14.85 61.37 -40.43
N VAL A 287 -14.32 62.07 -39.44
CA VAL A 287 -14.47 63.53 -39.29
C VAL A 287 -13.80 64.29 -40.44
N ASP A 288 -12.58 63.96 -40.82
CA ASP A 288 -11.85 64.62 -41.92
C ASP A 288 -12.59 64.48 -43.26
N THR A 289 -13.09 63.27 -43.57
CA THR A 289 -13.91 63.04 -44.77
C THR A 289 -15.22 63.81 -44.76
N TYR A 290 -15.89 63.92 -43.61
CA TYR A 290 -17.10 64.75 -43.46
C TYR A 290 -16.80 66.25 -43.63
N VAL A 291 -15.71 66.76 -43.04
CA VAL A 291 -15.25 68.14 -43.22
C VAL A 291 -14.94 68.43 -44.69
N ALA A 292 -14.31 67.49 -45.40
CA ALA A 292 -14.05 67.61 -46.84
C ALA A 292 -15.37 67.66 -47.65
N GLN A 293 -16.35 66.80 -47.36
CA GLN A 293 -17.66 66.79 -48.02
C GLN A 293 -18.44 68.10 -47.78
N ILE A 294 -18.45 68.62 -46.55
CA ILE A 294 -19.10 69.90 -46.23
C ILE A 294 -18.41 71.06 -46.96
N LYS A 295 -17.08 71.03 -47.09
CA LYS A 295 -16.30 72.05 -47.82
C LYS A 295 -16.58 72.02 -49.32
N ASP A 296 -16.65 70.85 -49.93
CA ASP A 296 -17.05 70.66 -51.34
C ASP A 296 -18.50 71.11 -51.57
N LYS A 297 -19.45 70.70 -50.71
CA LYS A 297 -20.85 71.16 -50.79
C LYS A 297 -20.96 72.68 -50.66
N SER A 298 -20.19 73.31 -49.77
CA SER A 298 -20.14 74.77 -49.62
C SER A 298 -19.59 75.46 -50.89
N LEU A 299 -18.62 74.85 -51.57
CA LEU A 299 -18.07 75.38 -52.82
C LEU A 299 -19.10 75.31 -53.95
N ARG A 300 -19.80 74.18 -54.09
CA ARG A 300 -20.86 73.98 -55.11
C ARG A 300 -22.04 74.93 -54.91
N LEU A 301 -22.48 75.13 -53.66
CA LEU A 301 -23.53 76.09 -53.34
C LEU A 301 -23.11 77.53 -53.66
N GLN A 302 -21.83 77.88 -53.48
CA GLN A 302 -21.33 79.20 -53.89
C GLN A 302 -21.39 79.37 -55.42
N THR A 303 -20.92 78.38 -56.20
CA THR A 303 -21.00 78.46 -57.67
C THR A 303 -22.44 78.50 -58.18
N GLU A 304 -23.36 77.76 -57.55
CA GLU A 304 -24.80 77.80 -57.89
C GLU A 304 -25.43 79.16 -57.56
N ILE A 305 -25.02 79.82 -56.48
CA ILE A 305 -25.43 81.20 -56.16
C ILE A 305 -24.91 82.18 -57.23
N ASP A 306 -23.65 82.05 -57.63
CA ASP A 306 -23.02 82.93 -58.62
C ASP A 306 -23.67 82.78 -60.01
N GLU A 307 -23.95 81.55 -60.45
CA GLU A 307 -24.68 81.24 -61.70
C GLU A 307 -26.12 81.79 -61.69
N ASN A 308 -26.87 81.58 -60.59
CA ASN A 308 -28.23 82.11 -60.46
C ASN A 308 -28.25 83.65 -60.45
N GLN A 309 -27.24 84.30 -59.90
CA GLN A 309 -27.11 85.75 -59.89
C GLN A 309 -26.85 86.30 -61.32
N GLU A 310 -26.14 85.56 -62.18
CA GLU A 310 -25.98 85.91 -63.60
C GLU A 310 -27.32 85.78 -64.36
N LEU A 311 -28.01 84.63 -64.21
CA LEU A 311 -29.32 84.39 -64.82
C LEU A 311 -30.37 85.44 -64.41
N LEU A 312 -30.35 85.86 -63.15
CA LEU A 312 -31.21 86.92 -62.62
C LEU A 312 -30.93 88.30 -63.27
N ASN A 313 -29.71 88.55 -63.75
CA ASN A 313 -29.38 89.80 -64.45
C ASN A 313 -29.77 89.72 -65.94
N ASN A 314 -29.46 88.61 -66.60
CA ASN A 314 -29.84 88.35 -67.99
C ASN A 314 -31.37 88.41 -68.20
N THR A 315 -32.17 87.90 -67.26
CA THR A 315 -33.64 87.95 -67.32
C THR A 315 -34.22 89.36 -67.10
N LYS A 316 -33.63 90.19 -66.24
CA LYS A 316 -34.02 91.60 -66.08
C LYS A 316 -33.87 92.39 -67.38
N GLU A 317 -32.78 92.17 -68.12
CA GLU A 317 -32.59 92.80 -69.43
C GLU A 317 -33.64 92.37 -70.46
N ALA A 318 -33.99 91.08 -70.50
CA ALA A 318 -35.00 90.57 -71.44
C ALA A 318 -36.37 91.19 -71.18
N ILE A 319 -36.77 91.32 -69.91
CA ILE A 319 -38.02 91.98 -69.51
C ILE A 319 -38.05 93.47 -69.92
N ALA A 320 -36.92 94.17 -69.82
CA ALA A 320 -36.81 95.56 -70.28
C ALA A 320 -37.06 95.66 -71.80
N LYS A 321 -36.41 94.80 -72.59
CA LYS A 321 -36.51 94.78 -74.07
C LYS A 321 -37.95 94.54 -74.56
N ILE A 322 -38.68 93.61 -73.92
CA ILE A 322 -40.07 93.27 -74.29
C ILE A 322 -41.05 94.43 -74.01
N LYS A 323 -40.88 95.14 -72.89
CA LYS A 323 -41.75 96.28 -72.52
C LYS A 323 -41.71 97.41 -73.56
N THR A 324 -40.55 97.66 -74.18
CA THR A 324 -40.39 98.67 -75.24
C THR A 324 -41.06 98.27 -76.56
N THR A 325 -41.27 96.98 -76.81
CA THR A 325 -41.89 96.48 -78.05
C THR A 325 -43.42 96.61 -78.00
N ILE A 326 -44.03 96.32 -76.86
CA ILE A 326 -45.49 96.28 -76.69
C ILE A 326 -46.14 97.68 -76.84
N SER A 327 -45.41 98.75 -76.55
CA SER A 327 -45.90 100.13 -76.65
C SER A 327 -46.03 100.70 -78.07
N LEU A 328 -45.76 99.92 -79.14
CA LEU A 328 -45.59 100.41 -80.50
C LEU A 328 -46.69 99.99 -81.51
N GLN A 329 -47.78 99.34 -81.08
CA GLN A 329 -48.80 98.80 -82.00
C GLN A 329 -50.22 99.29 -81.71
N THR A 330 -50.99 99.54 -82.77
CA THR A 330 -52.42 99.88 -82.77
C THR A 330 -53.16 99.12 -83.88
N ILE A 331 -54.45 98.82 -83.70
CA ILE A 331 -55.22 97.87 -84.54
C ILE A 331 -56.49 98.54 -85.08
N SER A 332 -56.93 98.12 -86.28
CA SER A 332 -57.99 98.75 -87.07
C SER A 332 -59.40 98.18 -86.78
N PRO A 333 -60.49 98.98 -86.88
CA PRO A 333 -61.85 98.50 -86.55
C PRO A 333 -62.39 97.37 -87.45
N THR A 334 -61.96 97.29 -88.71
CA THR A 334 -62.51 96.31 -89.67
C THR A 334 -62.19 94.86 -89.28
N ASP A 335 -61.04 94.63 -88.62
CA ASP A 335 -60.70 93.32 -88.09
C ASP A 335 -61.61 92.93 -86.92
N ALA A 336 -62.12 93.88 -86.14
CA ALA A 336 -62.99 93.60 -84.99
C ALA A 336 -64.32 92.95 -85.40
N GLU A 337 -64.94 93.38 -86.51
CA GLU A 337 -66.20 92.76 -86.99
C GLU A 337 -66.01 91.40 -87.65
N ARG A 338 -64.84 91.16 -88.25
CA ARG A 338 -64.43 89.82 -88.68
C ARG A 338 -64.25 88.94 -87.46
N LEU A 339 -63.45 89.39 -86.49
CA LEU A 339 -63.17 88.69 -85.24
C LEU A 339 -64.45 88.38 -84.47
N VAL A 340 -65.46 89.26 -84.41
CA VAL A 340 -66.74 88.97 -83.73
C VAL A 340 -67.54 87.83 -84.38
N ARG A 341 -67.44 87.62 -85.70
CA ARG A 341 -68.03 86.44 -86.36
C ARG A 341 -67.19 85.18 -86.16
N GLU A 342 -65.87 85.32 -86.26
CA GLU A 342 -64.92 84.23 -86.01
C GLU A 342 -65.05 83.74 -84.56
N ILE A 343 -65.19 84.66 -83.60
CA ILE A 343 -65.50 84.41 -82.18
C ILE A 343 -66.81 83.64 -82.01
N LYS A 344 -67.92 83.98 -82.68
CA LYS A 344 -69.18 83.26 -82.48
C LYS A 344 -69.19 81.83 -83.01
N GLU A 345 -68.40 81.53 -84.03
CA GLU A 345 -68.23 80.16 -84.50
C GLU A 345 -67.19 79.41 -83.63
N LEU A 346 -66.15 80.09 -83.16
CA LEU A 346 -65.20 79.59 -82.16
C LEU A 346 -65.86 79.36 -80.79
N GLU A 347 -66.88 80.12 -80.38
CA GLU A 347 -67.67 79.91 -79.17
C GLU A 347 -68.48 78.61 -79.26
N ARG A 348 -68.99 78.28 -80.45
CA ARG A 348 -69.68 77.01 -80.73
C ARG A 348 -68.73 75.83 -80.75
N SER A 349 -67.56 75.96 -81.40
CA SER A 349 -66.51 74.94 -81.30
C SER A 349 -66.08 74.78 -79.85
N ALA A 350 -65.67 75.85 -79.17
CA ALA A 350 -65.19 75.82 -77.79
C ALA A 350 -66.22 75.28 -76.79
N THR A 351 -67.53 75.45 -77.01
CA THR A 351 -68.56 74.82 -76.16
C THR A 351 -68.72 73.32 -76.44
N ALA A 352 -68.68 72.88 -77.70
CA ALA A 352 -68.67 71.46 -78.06
C ALA A 352 -67.36 70.76 -77.61
N ASP A 353 -66.22 71.41 -77.84
CA ASP A 353 -64.89 70.97 -77.42
C ASP A 353 -64.75 71.00 -75.89
N SER A 354 -65.40 71.94 -75.19
CA SER A 354 -65.45 71.96 -73.71
C SER A 354 -66.29 70.80 -73.15
N GLN A 355 -67.43 70.48 -73.76
CA GLN A 355 -68.21 69.28 -73.40
C GLN A 355 -67.40 68.00 -73.64
N ARG A 356 -66.70 67.91 -74.78
CA ARG A 356 -65.80 66.79 -75.11
C ARG A 356 -64.59 66.72 -74.17
N LEU A 357 -64.03 67.86 -73.78
CA LEU A 357 -62.96 67.97 -72.79
C LEU A 357 -63.45 67.52 -71.41
N GLN A 358 -64.70 67.82 -71.04
CA GLN A 358 -65.28 67.37 -69.78
C GLN A 358 -65.46 65.84 -69.79
N THR A 359 -66.05 65.24 -70.82
CA THR A 359 -66.17 63.77 -70.88
C THR A 359 -64.80 63.07 -70.94
N LEU A 360 -63.81 63.64 -71.63
CA LEU A 360 -62.43 63.14 -71.61
C LEU A 360 -61.74 63.31 -70.25
N LYS A 361 -62.06 64.37 -69.48
CA LYS A 361 -61.57 64.55 -68.10
C LYS A 361 -62.23 63.58 -67.13
N GLU A 362 -63.52 63.28 -67.31
CA GLU A 362 -64.22 62.27 -66.53
C GLU A 362 -63.66 60.88 -66.85
N GLU A 363 -63.43 60.53 -68.11
CA GLU A 363 -62.69 59.31 -68.49
C GLU A 363 -61.25 59.28 -67.95
N GLN A 364 -60.52 60.41 -67.98
CA GLN A 364 -59.17 60.51 -67.46
C GLN A 364 -59.13 60.27 -65.95
N TRP A 365 -60.01 60.94 -65.20
CA TRP A 365 -60.17 60.77 -63.75
C TRP A 365 -60.51 59.33 -63.38
N ASP A 366 -61.39 58.68 -64.15
CA ASP A 366 -61.78 57.29 -63.95
C ASP A 366 -60.63 56.31 -64.26
N ARG A 367 -59.74 56.65 -65.21
CA ARG A 367 -58.49 55.94 -65.49
C ARG A 367 -57.43 56.19 -64.40
N GLU A 368 -57.29 57.43 -63.93
CA GLU A 368 -56.37 57.82 -62.86
C GLU A 368 -56.72 57.15 -61.53
N ILE A 369 -58.00 57.04 -61.17
CA ILE A 369 -58.45 56.26 -60.02
C ILE A 369 -58.10 54.77 -60.16
N LYS A 370 -58.27 54.19 -61.35
CA LYS A 370 -57.91 52.78 -61.61
C LYS A 370 -56.39 52.57 -61.55
N PHE A 371 -55.60 53.53 -62.08
CA PHE A 371 -54.14 53.48 -62.08
C PHE A 371 -53.55 53.69 -60.67
N GLY A 372 -54.09 54.65 -59.91
CA GLY A 372 -53.70 54.89 -58.51
C GLY A 372 -54.02 53.71 -57.59
N LYS A 373 -55.12 52.98 -57.83
CA LYS A 373 -55.38 51.70 -57.13
C LYS A 373 -54.31 50.65 -57.46
N LEU A 374 -53.96 50.48 -58.74
CA LEU A 374 -52.89 49.58 -59.16
C LEU A 374 -51.52 49.95 -58.56
N ILE A 375 -51.20 51.25 -58.46
CA ILE A 375 -49.99 51.74 -57.80
C ILE A 375 -50.00 51.37 -56.32
N ASN A 376 -51.09 51.67 -55.59
CA ASN A 376 -51.20 51.34 -54.16
C ASN A 376 -51.08 49.82 -53.90
N GLU A 377 -51.66 48.98 -54.76
CA GLU A 377 -51.52 47.52 -54.70
C GLU A 377 -50.06 47.08 -54.91
N MET A 378 -49.37 47.64 -55.92
CA MET A 378 -47.95 47.40 -56.19
C MET A 378 -47.04 47.86 -55.05
N GLU A 379 -47.27 49.05 -54.49
CA GLU A 379 -46.49 49.60 -53.39
C GLU A 379 -46.70 48.81 -52.09
N THR A 380 -47.92 48.35 -51.82
CA THR A 380 -48.22 47.45 -50.70
C THR A 380 -47.48 46.12 -50.84
N PHE A 381 -47.40 45.57 -52.06
CA PHE A 381 -46.62 44.35 -52.35
C PHE A 381 -45.11 44.57 -52.16
N VAL A 382 -44.55 45.64 -52.71
CA VAL A 382 -43.13 46.02 -52.57
C VAL A 382 -42.76 46.22 -51.11
N HIS A 383 -43.57 46.97 -50.34
CA HIS A 383 -43.32 47.21 -48.92
C HIS A 383 -43.38 45.93 -48.09
N LYS A 384 -44.35 45.04 -48.36
CA LYS A 384 -44.43 43.73 -47.72
C LYS A 384 -43.18 42.88 -48.01
N HIS A 385 -42.78 42.78 -49.28
CA HIS A 385 -41.62 41.99 -49.68
C HIS A 385 -40.32 42.50 -49.03
N ASN A 386 -40.10 43.82 -49.02
CA ASN A 386 -38.94 44.42 -48.36
C ASN A 386 -38.95 44.18 -46.84
N SER A 387 -40.12 44.21 -46.20
CA SER A 387 -40.28 43.84 -44.78
C SER A 387 -39.97 42.36 -44.50
N GLU A 388 -40.25 41.46 -45.44
CA GLU A 388 -39.92 40.03 -45.32
C GLU A 388 -38.42 39.77 -45.55
N ILE A 389 -37.78 40.47 -46.50
CA ILE A 389 -36.31 40.46 -46.68
C ILE A 389 -35.59 40.94 -45.42
N ALA A 390 -35.99 42.08 -44.84
CA ALA A 390 -35.35 42.62 -43.64
C ALA A 390 -35.43 41.65 -42.44
N LYS A 391 -36.55 40.93 -42.28
CA LYS A 391 -36.70 39.88 -41.25
C LYS A 391 -35.83 38.67 -41.52
N LEU A 392 -35.78 38.20 -42.77
CA LEU A 392 -34.87 37.12 -43.16
C LEU A 392 -33.42 37.50 -42.81
N HIS A 393 -33.04 38.75 -43.11
CA HIS A 393 -31.71 39.26 -42.86
C HIS A 393 -31.34 39.29 -41.37
N ASP A 394 -32.23 39.76 -40.47
CA ASP A 394 -31.97 39.75 -39.02
C ASP A 394 -31.86 38.33 -38.43
N THR A 395 -32.56 37.36 -39.02
CA THR A 395 -32.52 35.95 -38.56
C THR A 395 -31.30 35.17 -39.03
N LEU A 396 -30.73 35.49 -40.20
CA LEU A 396 -29.65 34.71 -40.81
C LEU A 396 -28.39 34.58 -39.92
N PRO A 397 -27.87 35.67 -39.29
CA PRO A 397 -26.70 35.59 -38.40
C PRO A 397 -26.88 34.63 -37.21
N ARG A 398 -28.11 34.48 -36.69
CA ARG A 398 -28.39 33.64 -35.51
C ARG A 398 -28.46 32.15 -35.82
N VAL A 399 -28.75 31.78 -37.07
CA VAL A 399 -28.75 30.37 -37.53
C VAL A 399 -27.35 29.95 -38.01
N CYS A 400 -26.53 30.94 -38.41
CA CYS A 400 -25.28 30.74 -39.12
C CYS A 400 -24.05 31.19 -38.31
N GLU A 401 -24.05 30.94 -37.01
CA GLU A 401 -23.06 31.42 -36.02
C GLU A 401 -21.60 31.01 -36.32
N ASN A 402 -21.38 30.04 -37.23
CA ASN A 402 -20.07 29.59 -37.71
C ASN A 402 -19.74 30.01 -39.18
N MET A 403 -20.58 30.80 -39.86
CA MET A 403 -20.26 31.36 -41.18
C MET A 403 -19.79 32.81 -41.07
N SER A 404 -18.62 33.12 -41.63
CA SER A 404 -18.22 34.50 -41.87
C SER A 404 -19.08 35.09 -42.98
N LEU A 405 -20.14 35.82 -42.59
CA LEU A 405 -21.04 36.53 -43.50
C LEU A 405 -20.30 37.57 -44.37
N GLU A 406 -19.14 38.04 -43.92
CA GLU A 406 -18.27 38.98 -44.64
C GLU A 406 -17.61 38.32 -45.87
N SER A 407 -17.22 37.04 -45.79
CA SER A 407 -16.61 36.34 -46.93
C SER A 407 -17.59 35.98 -48.04
N LEU A 408 -18.90 36.01 -47.75
CA LEU A 408 -19.98 35.68 -48.69
C LEU A 408 -20.43 36.86 -49.58
N GLY A 409 -19.88 38.06 -49.37
CA GLY A 409 -20.24 39.24 -50.15
C GLY A 409 -21.71 39.64 -49.97
N ARG A 410 -22.18 39.70 -48.72
CA ARG A 410 -23.53 40.15 -48.34
C ARG A 410 -23.86 41.46 -49.07
N PRO A 411 -24.89 41.49 -49.96
CA PRO A 411 -25.33 42.74 -50.57
C PRO A 411 -25.81 43.72 -49.51
N ALA A 412 -25.67 45.03 -49.77
CA ALA A 412 -26.32 46.03 -48.93
C ALA A 412 -27.85 45.86 -48.97
N ASP A 413 -28.55 46.22 -47.90
CA ASP A 413 -30.02 46.11 -47.87
C ASP A 413 -30.66 46.96 -48.98
N GLU A 414 -30.01 48.07 -49.33
CA GLU A 414 -30.34 48.93 -50.48
C GLU A 414 -30.28 48.23 -51.84
N GLU A 415 -29.50 47.16 -52.01
CA GLU A 415 -29.48 46.34 -53.24
C GLU A 415 -30.55 45.25 -53.24
N CYS A 416 -30.95 44.75 -52.07
CA CYS A 416 -31.92 43.67 -51.92
C CYS A 416 -33.38 44.16 -51.94
N HIS A 417 -33.64 45.41 -51.58
CA HIS A 417 -34.98 45.99 -51.63
C HIS A 417 -35.49 46.16 -53.07
N LEU A 418 -36.78 45.84 -53.27
CA LEU A 418 -37.52 46.21 -54.47
C LEU A 418 -37.85 47.71 -54.44
N VAL A 419 -37.69 48.37 -55.59
CA VAL A 419 -38.02 49.78 -55.84
C VAL A 419 -39.38 49.86 -56.57
N SER A 420 -40.22 50.83 -56.20
CA SER A 420 -41.49 51.15 -56.88
C SER A 420 -41.31 52.29 -57.90
N GLY A 421 -42.32 52.54 -58.74
CA GLY A 421 -42.30 53.58 -59.75
C GLY A 421 -41.73 53.14 -61.11
N HIS A 422 -41.54 54.11 -62.02
CA HIS A 422 -41.40 53.87 -63.46
C HIS A 422 -40.22 52.94 -63.85
N ASN A 423 -39.07 53.11 -63.20
CA ASN A 423 -37.86 52.34 -63.51
C ASN A 423 -37.75 51.04 -62.70
N GLY A 424 -38.64 50.83 -61.71
CA GLY A 424 -38.50 49.76 -60.71
C GLY A 424 -38.44 48.37 -61.32
N VAL A 425 -39.14 48.07 -62.40
CA VAL A 425 -39.13 46.74 -63.03
C VAL A 425 -37.75 46.36 -63.58
N GLU A 426 -37.07 47.28 -64.26
CA GLU A 426 -35.76 47.02 -64.86
C GLU A 426 -34.64 47.02 -63.80
N GLU A 427 -34.75 47.90 -62.81
CA GLU A 427 -33.81 47.97 -61.69
C GLU A 427 -33.94 46.74 -60.77
N ASN A 428 -35.16 46.29 -60.44
CA ASN A 428 -35.40 45.10 -59.62
C ASN A 428 -34.93 43.82 -60.31
N ASN A 429 -35.14 43.68 -61.62
CA ASN A 429 -34.57 42.57 -62.39
C ASN A 429 -33.03 42.61 -62.39
N THR A 430 -32.43 43.81 -62.46
CA THR A 430 -30.98 44.00 -62.39
C THR A 430 -30.42 43.61 -61.02
N ARG A 431 -31.06 44.05 -59.93
CA ARG A 431 -30.75 43.71 -58.53
C ARG A 431 -30.85 42.20 -58.27
N LEU A 432 -31.94 41.58 -58.75
CA LEU A 432 -32.17 40.14 -58.66
C LEU A 432 -31.04 39.33 -59.32
N MET A 433 -30.62 39.72 -60.53
CA MET A 433 -29.61 38.99 -61.30
C MET A 433 -28.17 39.25 -60.86
N LYS A 434 -27.84 40.46 -60.38
CA LYS A 434 -26.48 40.84 -59.97
C LYS A 434 -26.14 40.54 -58.52
N SER A 435 -27.08 40.71 -57.59
CA SER A 435 -26.79 40.68 -56.15
C SER A 435 -27.48 39.49 -55.47
N ILE A 436 -28.79 39.35 -55.63
CA ILE A 436 -29.58 38.32 -54.93
C ILE A 436 -29.26 36.90 -55.42
N LEU A 437 -29.28 36.66 -56.74
CA LEU A 437 -29.10 35.31 -57.30
C LEU A 437 -27.69 34.73 -57.07
N PRO A 438 -26.58 35.51 -57.14
CA PRO A 438 -25.26 35.01 -56.74
C PRO A 438 -25.15 34.73 -55.24
N TYR A 439 -25.69 35.61 -54.39
CA TYR A 439 -25.66 35.45 -52.93
C TYR A 439 -26.41 34.18 -52.48
N LEU A 440 -27.60 33.91 -53.03
CA LEU A 440 -28.35 32.67 -52.77
C LEU A 440 -27.60 31.42 -53.22
N LYS A 441 -26.87 31.47 -54.35
CA LYS A 441 -26.01 30.36 -54.81
C LYS A 441 -24.81 30.14 -53.88
N ALA A 442 -24.23 31.20 -53.35
CA ALA A 442 -23.10 31.14 -52.42
C ALA A 442 -23.53 30.54 -51.07
N ILE A 443 -24.65 31.01 -50.48
CA ILE A 443 -25.25 30.42 -49.27
C ILE A 443 -25.53 28.93 -49.48
N ASN A 444 -26.15 28.55 -50.60
CA ASN A 444 -26.48 27.14 -50.87
C ASN A 444 -25.22 26.26 -51.04
N LYS A 445 -24.11 26.81 -51.53
CA LYS A 445 -22.81 26.10 -51.58
C LYS A 445 -22.26 25.88 -50.17
N GLU A 446 -22.13 26.94 -49.36
CA GLU A 446 -21.58 26.83 -48.01
C GLU A 446 -22.46 25.93 -47.11
N PHE A 447 -23.79 26.01 -47.24
CA PHE A 447 -24.69 25.12 -46.51
C PHE A 447 -24.48 23.64 -46.85
N VAL A 448 -24.18 23.30 -48.11
CA VAL A 448 -23.84 21.93 -48.54
C VAL A 448 -22.46 21.51 -48.04
N GLU A 449 -21.47 22.41 -47.97
CA GLU A 449 -20.13 22.11 -47.42
C GLU A 449 -20.15 21.96 -45.88
N ILE A 450 -20.98 22.73 -45.18
CA ILE A 450 -21.26 22.57 -43.74
C ILE A 450 -21.99 21.25 -43.48
N GLN A 451 -23.03 20.91 -44.25
CA GLN A 451 -23.67 19.58 -44.13
C GLN A 451 -22.69 18.44 -44.46
N GLY A 452 -21.81 18.61 -45.43
CA GLY A 452 -20.78 17.64 -45.78
C GLY A 452 -19.78 17.39 -44.65
N SER A 453 -19.24 18.47 -44.07
CA SER A 453 -18.27 18.40 -42.96
C SER A 453 -18.91 17.88 -41.67
N GLN A 454 -20.14 18.30 -41.32
CA GLN A 454 -20.88 17.72 -40.19
C GLN A 454 -21.14 16.22 -40.38
N LYS A 455 -21.57 15.80 -41.58
CA LYS A 455 -21.79 14.37 -41.91
C LYS A 455 -20.49 13.56 -41.86
N GLN A 456 -19.37 14.14 -42.25
CA GLN A 456 -18.04 13.53 -42.12
C GLN A 456 -17.62 13.41 -40.65
N GLY A 457 -17.85 14.44 -39.83
CA GLY A 457 -17.64 14.41 -38.37
C GLY A 457 -18.47 13.32 -37.69
N LEU A 458 -19.76 13.21 -38.02
CA LEU A 458 -20.66 12.18 -37.50
C LEU A 458 -20.19 10.77 -37.87
N ASN A 459 -19.71 10.57 -39.10
CA ASN A 459 -19.14 9.30 -39.57
C ASN A 459 -17.82 8.96 -38.84
N ASN A 460 -16.98 9.95 -38.55
CA ASN A 460 -15.76 9.76 -37.76
C ASN A 460 -16.07 9.41 -36.29
N HIS A 461 -17.10 10.02 -35.69
CA HIS A 461 -17.60 9.62 -34.36
C HIS A 461 -18.18 8.19 -34.38
N MET A 462 -18.95 7.83 -35.40
CA MET A 462 -19.49 6.46 -35.55
C MET A 462 -18.37 5.42 -35.63
N LYS A 463 -17.30 5.68 -36.40
CA LYS A 463 -16.11 4.81 -36.43
C LYS A 463 -15.43 4.68 -35.08
N ARG A 464 -15.32 5.77 -34.32
CA ARG A 464 -14.71 5.75 -32.99
C ARG A 464 -15.55 4.96 -31.99
N ILE A 465 -16.87 5.13 -31.98
CA ILE A 465 -17.81 4.33 -31.18
C ILE A 465 -17.68 2.82 -31.49
N LEU A 466 -17.45 2.44 -32.75
CA LEU A 466 -17.20 1.05 -33.13
C LEU A 466 -15.85 0.52 -32.59
N GLN A 467 -14.79 1.33 -32.62
CA GLN A 467 -13.49 0.98 -32.03
C GLN A 467 -13.55 0.89 -30.50
N ASP A 468 -14.21 1.85 -29.85
CA ASP A 468 -14.41 1.86 -28.39
C ASP A 468 -15.23 0.63 -27.95
N LYS A 469 -16.17 0.17 -28.78
CA LYS A 469 -16.92 -1.07 -28.55
C LYS A 469 -16.07 -2.34 -28.68
N GLU A 470 -15.21 -2.42 -29.69
CA GLU A 470 -14.26 -3.54 -29.88
C GLU A 470 -13.34 -3.68 -28.66
N VAL A 471 -12.84 -2.55 -28.13
CA VAL A 471 -12.04 -2.51 -26.88
C VAL A 471 -12.86 -2.92 -25.65
N LEU A 472 -14.15 -2.60 -25.58
CA LEU A 472 -15.03 -3.06 -24.49
C LEU A 472 -15.28 -4.57 -24.52
N ASP A 473 -15.47 -5.16 -25.71
CA ASP A 473 -15.64 -6.61 -25.87
C ASP A 473 -14.35 -7.36 -25.44
N ASP A 474 -13.16 -6.86 -25.83
CA ASP A 474 -11.85 -7.37 -25.37
C ASP A 474 -11.67 -7.25 -23.84
N LEU A 475 -12.07 -6.12 -23.25
CA LEU A 475 -12.03 -5.92 -21.79
C LEU A 475 -12.97 -6.87 -21.05
N GLU A 476 -14.14 -7.21 -21.61
CA GLU A 476 -15.03 -8.19 -21.01
C GLU A 476 -14.49 -9.64 -21.12
N ILE A 477 -13.81 -9.98 -22.22
CA ILE A 477 -13.09 -11.26 -22.34
C ILE A 477 -11.97 -11.34 -21.29
N SER A 478 -11.18 -10.27 -21.15
CA SER A 478 -10.13 -10.17 -20.12
C SER A 478 -10.69 -10.30 -18.70
N LYS A 479 -11.78 -9.59 -18.39
CA LYS A 479 -12.50 -9.69 -17.11
C LYS A 479 -12.95 -11.12 -16.80
N LYS A 480 -13.52 -11.84 -17.77
CA LYS A 480 -13.93 -13.25 -17.63
C LYS A 480 -12.73 -14.16 -17.34
N SER A 481 -11.60 -13.95 -17.99
CA SER A 481 -10.35 -14.69 -17.75
C SER A 481 -9.78 -14.45 -16.34
N CYS A 482 -9.73 -13.18 -15.91
CA CYS A 482 -9.32 -12.81 -14.56
C CYS A 482 -10.26 -13.40 -13.49
N GLN A 483 -11.58 -13.37 -13.72
CA GLN A 483 -12.58 -13.92 -12.80
C GLN A 483 -12.49 -15.46 -12.70
N ALA A 484 -12.22 -16.16 -13.80
CA ALA A 484 -11.93 -17.60 -13.77
C ALA A 484 -10.65 -17.92 -12.99
N SER A 485 -9.61 -17.10 -13.12
CA SER A 485 -8.36 -17.21 -12.37
C SER A 485 -8.57 -16.96 -10.86
N LEU A 486 -9.39 -15.96 -10.51
CA LEU A 486 -9.78 -15.66 -9.13
C LEU A 486 -10.55 -16.84 -8.50
N ASN A 487 -11.53 -17.39 -9.21
CA ASN A 487 -12.28 -18.58 -8.76
C ASN A 487 -11.37 -19.79 -8.53
N LYS A 488 -10.33 -19.98 -9.36
CA LYS A 488 -9.33 -21.01 -9.14
C LYS A 488 -8.54 -20.76 -7.85
N ILE A 489 -7.98 -19.55 -7.69
CA ILE A 489 -7.21 -19.18 -6.49
C ILE A 489 -8.05 -19.33 -5.21
N THR A 490 -9.32 -18.93 -5.22
CA THR A 490 -10.26 -19.12 -4.10
C THR A 490 -10.45 -20.61 -3.77
N LYS A 491 -10.58 -21.47 -4.79
CA LYS A 491 -10.69 -22.92 -4.59
C LYS A 491 -9.39 -23.53 -4.07
N ASP A 492 -8.24 -23.09 -4.57
CA ASP A 492 -6.93 -23.53 -4.12
C ASP A 492 -6.72 -23.13 -2.64
N ILE A 493 -7.09 -21.90 -2.26
CA ILE A 493 -7.12 -21.43 -0.86
C ILE A 493 -8.07 -22.27 -0.01
N GLU A 494 -9.30 -22.55 -0.46
CA GLU A 494 -10.22 -23.44 0.26
C GLU A 494 -9.61 -24.82 0.51
N THR A 495 -8.89 -25.39 -0.45
CA THR A 495 -8.20 -26.68 -0.26
C THR A 495 -7.04 -26.58 0.73
N ALA A 496 -6.24 -25.50 0.67
CA ALA A 496 -5.18 -25.25 1.64
C ALA A 496 -5.72 -25.04 3.06
N GLN A 497 -6.84 -24.34 3.22
CA GLN A 497 -7.54 -24.17 4.50
C GLN A 497 -8.05 -25.54 5.01
N LYS A 498 -8.69 -26.35 4.16
CA LYS A 498 -9.15 -27.70 4.50
C LYS A 498 -8.00 -28.66 4.84
N GLU A 499 -6.80 -28.43 4.31
CA GLU A 499 -5.59 -29.13 4.75
C GLU A 499 -5.01 -28.58 6.06
N SER A 500 -4.98 -27.26 6.27
CA SER A 500 -4.51 -26.66 7.54
C SER A 500 -5.36 -27.14 8.70
N ASN A 501 -6.69 -27.03 8.61
CA ASN A 501 -7.61 -27.50 9.64
C ASN A 501 -7.47 -29.02 9.92
N LYS A 502 -7.11 -29.83 8.92
CA LYS A 502 -6.78 -31.26 9.11
C LYS A 502 -5.45 -31.47 9.83
N ARG A 503 -4.42 -30.66 9.53
CA ARG A 503 -3.12 -30.70 10.20
C ARG A 503 -3.23 -30.20 11.64
N GLU A 504 -3.97 -29.12 11.88
CA GLU A 504 -4.34 -28.62 13.21
C GLU A 504 -5.09 -29.68 14.00
N SER A 505 -6.16 -30.28 13.44
CA SER A 505 -6.88 -31.37 14.11
C SER A 505 -5.98 -32.58 14.39
N ALA A 506 -5.06 -32.95 13.50
CA ALA A 506 -4.10 -34.02 13.75
C ALA A 506 -3.13 -33.65 14.89
N ILE A 507 -2.59 -32.43 14.88
CA ILE A 507 -1.72 -31.89 15.93
C ILE A 507 -2.46 -31.82 17.28
N GLU A 508 -3.73 -31.43 17.31
CA GLU A 508 -4.58 -31.41 18.51
C GLU A 508 -4.74 -32.84 19.07
N THR A 509 -5.01 -33.84 18.21
CA THR A 509 -5.10 -35.24 18.66
C THR A 509 -3.76 -35.83 19.09
N GLU A 510 -2.63 -35.43 18.49
CA GLU A 510 -1.31 -35.85 18.96
C GLU A 510 -0.95 -35.13 20.26
N LEU A 511 -1.24 -33.83 20.39
CA LEU A 511 -1.06 -33.06 21.62
C LEU A 511 -1.84 -33.69 22.77
N GLU A 512 -3.11 -34.07 22.57
CA GLU A 512 -3.91 -34.74 23.60
C GLU A 512 -3.36 -36.13 23.93
N ARG A 513 -2.92 -36.90 22.92
CA ARG A 513 -2.18 -38.16 23.13
C ARG A 513 -0.88 -37.95 23.93
N LYS A 514 -0.15 -36.85 23.70
CA LYS A 514 1.08 -36.49 24.41
C LYS A 514 0.79 -36.01 25.83
N LYS A 515 -0.29 -35.25 26.08
CA LYS A 515 -0.79 -34.93 27.43
C LYS A 515 -1.10 -36.22 28.17
N LEU A 516 -1.83 -37.15 27.56
CA LEU A 516 -2.18 -38.45 28.16
C LEU A 516 -0.93 -39.28 28.50
N GLN A 517 0.06 -39.34 27.61
CA GLN A 517 1.36 -39.97 27.88
C GLN A 517 2.12 -39.27 29.01
N LEU A 518 2.11 -37.94 29.05
CA LEU A 518 2.79 -37.16 30.09
C LEU A 518 2.11 -37.31 31.45
N GLU A 519 0.79 -37.44 31.49
CA GLU A 519 0.01 -37.74 32.71
C GLU A 519 0.28 -39.17 33.20
N GLN A 520 0.35 -40.15 32.30
CA GLN A 520 0.80 -41.52 32.63
C GLN A 520 2.23 -41.54 33.20
N VAL A 521 3.14 -40.72 32.66
CA VAL A 521 4.52 -40.60 33.15
C VAL A 521 4.59 -39.87 34.51
N LYS A 522 3.75 -38.85 34.76
CA LYS A 522 3.59 -38.26 36.10
C LYS A 522 3.11 -39.30 37.11
N LEU A 523 2.02 -40.01 36.80
CA LEU A 523 1.45 -41.05 37.66
C LEU A 523 2.50 -42.12 37.99
N ALA A 524 3.25 -42.63 37.01
CA ALA A 524 4.32 -43.60 37.22
C ALA A 524 5.47 -43.06 38.12
N ARG A 525 5.80 -41.77 38.04
CA ARG A 525 6.82 -41.13 38.90
C ARG A 525 6.34 -40.89 40.33
N ILE A 526 5.06 -40.61 40.51
CA ILE A 526 4.42 -40.42 41.82
C ILE A 526 4.30 -41.78 42.53
N ASP A 527 3.74 -42.77 41.84
CA ASP A 527 3.38 -44.09 42.40
C ASP A 527 4.58 -44.87 42.96
N HIS A 528 5.78 -44.80 42.35
CA HIS A 528 6.97 -45.45 42.95
C HIS A 528 7.45 -44.72 44.22
N ARG A 529 7.48 -43.37 44.22
CA ARG A 529 8.04 -42.59 45.34
C ARG A 529 7.10 -42.62 46.54
N ASP A 530 5.79 -42.55 46.28
CA ASP A 530 4.78 -42.63 47.33
C ASP A 530 4.64 -44.05 47.87
N ARG A 531 4.75 -45.11 47.04
CA ARG A 531 4.76 -46.50 47.56
C ARG A 531 5.89 -46.79 48.54
N GLU A 532 7.10 -46.27 48.32
CA GLU A 532 8.20 -46.46 49.28
C GLU A 532 7.93 -45.73 50.61
N VAL A 533 7.42 -44.50 50.55
CA VAL A 533 7.03 -43.74 51.74
C VAL A 533 5.86 -44.40 52.47
N LEU A 534 4.86 -44.92 51.74
CA LEU A 534 3.66 -45.54 52.30
C LEU A 534 3.97 -46.92 52.88
N LYS A 535 4.83 -47.71 52.23
CA LYS A 535 5.34 -48.99 52.77
C LYS A 535 6.17 -48.79 54.04
N LYS A 536 7.01 -47.75 54.10
CA LYS A 536 7.76 -47.41 55.31
C LYS A 536 6.83 -46.98 56.45
N LYS A 537 5.89 -46.06 56.17
CA LYS A 537 4.85 -45.66 57.14
C LYS A 537 3.96 -46.81 57.59
N GLN A 538 3.71 -47.81 56.74
CA GLN A 538 2.99 -49.03 57.15
C GLN A 538 3.82 -49.85 58.16
N GLN A 539 5.12 -50.03 57.96
CA GLN A 539 5.99 -50.68 58.94
C GLN A 539 6.03 -49.90 60.27
N ASP A 540 6.20 -48.57 60.21
CA ASP A 540 6.21 -47.70 61.40
C ASP A 540 4.88 -47.82 62.19
N LEU A 541 3.75 -47.95 61.50
CA LEU A 541 2.40 -48.05 62.09
C LEU A 541 2.10 -49.49 62.61
N GLU A 542 2.62 -50.53 61.96
CA GLU A 542 2.56 -51.91 62.43
C GLU A 542 3.36 -52.09 63.73
N GLU A 543 4.54 -51.49 63.82
CA GLU A 543 5.39 -51.48 65.03
C GLU A 543 4.74 -50.67 66.17
N PHE A 544 4.14 -49.52 65.85
CA PHE A 544 3.35 -48.75 66.81
C PHE A 544 2.10 -49.51 67.30
N ARG A 545 1.43 -50.26 66.43
CA ARG A 545 0.29 -51.14 66.81
C ARG A 545 0.75 -52.27 67.72
N SER A 546 1.82 -52.97 67.38
CA SER A 546 2.39 -54.06 68.19
C SER A 546 2.74 -53.56 69.61
N THR A 547 3.47 -52.44 69.71
CA THR A 547 3.84 -51.85 71.01
C THR A 547 2.65 -51.26 71.78
N THR A 548 1.58 -50.83 71.11
CA THR A 548 0.33 -50.40 71.76
C THR A 548 -0.45 -51.61 72.29
N GLN A 549 -0.62 -52.65 71.48
CA GLN A 549 -1.31 -53.88 71.85
C GLN A 549 -0.59 -54.64 72.98
N GLN A 550 0.75 -54.60 73.02
CA GLN A 550 1.53 -55.10 74.14
C GLN A 550 1.20 -54.33 75.44
N LYS A 551 1.14 -52.99 75.40
CA LYS A 551 0.75 -52.17 76.57
C LYS A 551 -0.69 -52.43 76.99
N GLU A 552 -1.63 -52.55 76.05
CA GLU A 552 -3.02 -52.92 76.36
C GLU A 552 -3.12 -54.30 77.02
N MET A 553 -2.31 -55.27 76.58
CA MET A 553 -2.20 -56.58 77.22
C MET A 553 -1.58 -56.51 78.62
N GLU A 554 -0.56 -55.68 78.84
CA GLU A 554 0.02 -55.41 80.17
C GLU A 554 -0.99 -54.74 81.12
N TYR A 555 -1.74 -53.73 80.64
CA TYR A 555 -2.84 -53.11 81.38
C TYR A 555 -3.96 -54.11 81.68
N THR A 556 -4.35 -54.94 80.72
CA THR A 556 -5.39 -55.96 80.89
C THR A 556 -4.95 -57.03 81.90
N GLN A 557 -3.69 -57.48 81.86
CA GLN A 557 -3.15 -58.36 82.90
C GLN A 557 -3.12 -57.70 84.29
N CYS A 558 -2.86 -56.40 84.36
CA CYS A 558 -2.91 -55.64 85.62
C CYS A 558 -4.34 -55.58 86.18
N LEU A 559 -5.33 -55.28 85.32
CA LEU A 559 -6.75 -55.28 85.67
C LEU A 559 -7.24 -56.67 86.08
N VAL A 560 -6.84 -57.75 85.39
CA VAL A 560 -7.17 -59.13 85.77
C VAL A 560 -6.55 -59.51 87.12
N LYS A 561 -5.31 -59.11 87.40
CA LYS A 561 -4.68 -59.30 88.73
C LYS A 561 -5.43 -58.52 89.82
N MET A 562 -5.93 -57.32 89.52
CA MET A 562 -6.71 -56.50 90.45
C MET A 562 -8.11 -57.09 90.68
N ALA A 563 -8.81 -57.51 89.62
CA ALA A 563 -10.11 -58.16 89.68
C ALA A 563 -10.05 -59.49 90.46
N LYS A 564 -8.98 -60.29 90.26
CA LYS A 564 -8.75 -61.50 91.07
C LYS A 564 -8.60 -61.16 92.56
N ARG A 565 -7.83 -60.13 92.92
CA ARG A 565 -7.74 -59.65 94.31
C ARG A 565 -9.09 -59.16 94.85
N PHE A 566 -9.93 -58.53 94.03
CA PHE A 566 -11.28 -58.15 94.45
C PHE A 566 -12.16 -59.37 94.71
N LYS A 567 -12.14 -60.41 93.86
CA LYS A 567 -12.88 -61.66 94.15
C LYS A 567 -12.33 -62.37 95.39
N GLU A 568 -11.00 -62.43 95.58
CA GLU A 568 -10.36 -62.93 96.82
C GLU A 568 -10.72 -62.14 98.10
N GLN A 569 -11.31 -60.93 97.99
CA GLN A 569 -11.87 -60.18 99.12
C GLN A 569 -13.40 -60.35 99.20
N GLN A 570 -14.11 -60.43 98.08
CA GLN A 570 -15.52 -60.79 98.05
C GLN A 570 -15.73 -62.18 98.66
N ASP A 571 -14.93 -63.19 98.31
CA ASP A 571 -15.04 -64.55 98.85
C ASP A 571 -14.85 -64.59 100.39
N LYS A 572 -14.07 -63.65 100.95
CA LYS A 572 -13.90 -63.51 102.40
C LYS A 572 -15.06 -62.79 103.07
N LEU A 573 -15.74 -61.89 102.35
CA LEU A 573 -17.00 -61.27 102.78
C LEU A 573 -18.16 -62.28 102.68
N GLU A 574 -18.25 -63.06 101.61
CA GLU A 574 -19.16 -64.21 101.46
C GLU A 574 -18.94 -65.20 102.63
N GLN A 575 -17.70 -65.59 102.92
CA GLN A 575 -17.37 -66.41 104.10
C GLN A 575 -17.57 -65.71 105.46
N LEU A 576 -17.81 -64.41 105.53
CA LEU A 576 -18.24 -63.72 106.75
C LEU A 576 -19.76 -63.72 106.87
N VAL A 577 -20.48 -63.51 105.76
CA VAL A 577 -21.95 -63.62 105.67
C VAL A 577 -22.38 -65.05 105.96
N ASP A 578 -21.81 -66.08 105.32
CA ASP A 578 -22.08 -67.50 105.59
C ASP A 578 -21.92 -67.90 107.08
N ARG A 579 -21.02 -67.22 107.81
CA ARG A 579 -20.83 -67.43 109.26
C ARG A 579 -21.81 -66.64 110.11
N PHE A 580 -22.28 -65.49 109.62
CA PHE A 580 -23.32 -64.71 110.27
C PHE A 580 -24.68 -65.39 110.09
N ASP A 581 -25.01 -65.79 108.86
CA ASP A 581 -26.26 -66.46 108.52
C ASP A 581 -26.36 -67.82 109.22
N LYS A 582 -25.28 -68.62 109.31
CA LYS A 582 -25.28 -69.82 110.18
C LYS A 582 -25.50 -69.51 111.65
N SER A 583 -24.96 -68.41 112.16
CA SER A 583 -25.24 -67.98 113.53
C SER A 583 -26.67 -67.44 113.71
N VAL A 584 -27.38 -67.11 112.63
CA VAL A 584 -28.81 -66.77 112.63
C VAL A 584 -29.66 -68.04 112.51
N ASP A 585 -29.28 -68.99 111.65
CA ASP A 585 -29.93 -70.30 111.52
C ASP A 585 -29.83 -71.10 112.84
N ASP A 586 -28.67 -71.13 113.51
CA ASP A 586 -28.48 -71.74 114.83
C ASP A 586 -29.45 -71.15 115.87
N ILE A 587 -29.71 -69.83 115.79
CA ILE A 587 -30.69 -69.12 116.65
C ILE A 587 -32.13 -69.48 116.24
N GLU A 588 -32.44 -69.49 114.94
CA GLU A 588 -33.79 -69.73 114.45
C GLU A 588 -34.22 -71.20 114.61
N GLU A 589 -33.31 -72.16 114.49
CA GLU A 589 -33.58 -73.57 114.76
C GLU A 589 -33.84 -73.82 116.26
N SER A 590 -33.13 -73.11 117.16
CA SER A 590 -33.45 -73.12 118.59
C SER A 590 -34.87 -72.60 118.88
N PHE A 591 -35.31 -71.59 118.11
CA PHE A 591 -36.65 -71.01 118.21
C PHE A 591 -37.74 -71.94 117.63
N LYS A 592 -37.47 -72.55 116.46
CA LYS A 592 -38.37 -73.51 115.79
C LYS A 592 -38.55 -74.80 116.60
N SER A 593 -37.48 -75.30 117.21
CA SER A 593 -37.52 -76.46 118.12
C SER A 593 -38.43 -76.19 119.33
N THR A 594 -38.40 -74.96 119.87
CA THR A 594 -39.32 -74.52 120.93
C THR A 594 -40.78 -74.49 120.47
N MET A 595 -41.04 -74.01 119.24
CA MET A 595 -42.40 -73.91 118.69
C MET A 595 -43.03 -75.25 118.28
N HIS A 596 -42.25 -76.21 117.77
CA HIS A 596 -42.82 -77.46 117.22
C HIS A 596 -43.45 -78.38 118.28
N SER A 597 -43.19 -78.12 119.56
CA SER A 597 -43.87 -78.75 120.71
C SER A 597 -45.39 -78.50 120.72
N HIS A 598 -45.87 -77.41 120.13
CA HIS A 598 -47.19 -76.86 120.45
C HIS A 598 -48.37 -77.29 119.57
N GLN A 599 -48.17 -78.04 118.47
CA GLN A 599 -49.20 -78.18 117.42
C GLN A 599 -49.63 -79.61 117.05
N THR A 600 -49.16 -80.65 117.75
CA THR A 600 -49.45 -82.06 117.39
C THR A 600 -50.07 -82.87 118.53
N LYS A 601 -51.33 -82.57 118.90
CA LYS A 601 -52.36 -83.53 119.39
C LYS A 601 -53.66 -82.84 119.81
N MET A 602 -54.75 -83.10 119.06
CA MET A 602 -56.13 -83.18 119.56
C MET A 602 -56.98 -83.87 118.48
N VAL A 603 -57.67 -84.96 118.85
CA VAL A 603 -58.54 -85.79 117.98
C VAL A 603 -59.62 -86.43 118.87
N GLU A 604 -60.82 -86.60 118.29
CA GLU A 604 -62.03 -87.25 118.83
C GLU A 604 -62.81 -86.54 119.96
N PRO A 605 -64.14 -86.81 120.10
CA PRO A 605 -65.08 -85.93 120.79
C PRO A 605 -65.87 -86.61 121.94
N ASP A 606 -66.66 -85.84 122.70
CA ASP A 606 -68.07 -86.19 122.92
C ASP A 606 -68.95 -85.03 123.45
N SER A 607 -70.26 -85.30 123.54
CA SER A 607 -71.37 -84.73 124.34
C SER A 607 -71.03 -83.80 125.55
N GLU A 608 -71.88 -82.89 126.05
CA GLU A 608 -73.25 -82.44 125.71
C GLU A 608 -73.61 -81.15 126.51
N ILE A 609 -74.85 -80.63 126.38
CA ILE A 609 -75.56 -79.76 127.36
C ILE A 609 -74.77 -78.50 127.82
N ALA A 610 -74.92 -77.35 127.17
CA ALA A 610 -76.06 -76.42 127.32
C ALA A 610 -76.23 -75.80 128.72
N ALA A 611 -75.58 -74.66 128.96
CA ALA A 611 -76.00 -73.66 129.94
C ALA A 611 -75.63 -72.24 129.47
N LEU A 612 -76.48 -71.27 129.80
CA LEU A 612 -76.19 -69.94 130.37
C LEU A 612 -74.72 -69.47 130.34
N SER A 613 -74.35 -68.22 130.08
CA SER A 613 -75.03 -66.93 129.91
C SER A 613 -73.91 -65.88 129.82
N ASP A 614 -74.25 -64.60 129.72
CA ASP A 614 -73.39 -63.44 129.95
C ASP A 614 -72.25 -63.61 130.97
N PHE A 615 -71.05 -63.13 130.63
CA PHE A 615 -70.57 -61.90 131.29
C PHE A 615 -69.57 -61.09 130.45
N VAL A 616 -69.82 -59.77 130.42
CA VAL A 616 -68.90 -58.60 130.38
C VAL A 616 -67.40 -58.85 130.09
N GLY A 617 -66.71 -58.10 129.23
CA GLY A 617 -67.04 -56.87 128.48
C GLY A 617 -66.34 -55.60 129.00
N GLN A 618 -66.34 -54.53 128.17
CA GLN A 618 -65.91 -53.15 128.49
C GLN A 618 -64.41 -52.90 128.77
N VAL A 619 -64.11 -51.59 128.96
CA VAL A 619 -62.82 -50.93 129.27
C VAL A 619 -61.85 -50.85 128.07
N GLN A 620 -61.92 -49.80 127.24
CA GLN A 620 -61.43 -48.40 127.43
C GLN A 620 -59.92 -48.27 127.10
N VAL A 621 -59.48 -47.47 126.11
CA VAL A 621 -59.51 -45.99 125.90
C VAL A 621 -58.10 -45.42 126.13
N GLU A 622 -57.71 -44.44 125.31
CA GLU A 622 -56.49 -43.59 125.46
C GLU A 622 -55.11 -44.30 125.32
N ASN A 623 -54.00 -43.60 125.11
CA ASN A 623 -53.81 -42.13 124.99
C ASN A 623 -52.80 -41.76 123.87
N ALA A 624 -52.57 -40.46 123.67
CA ALA A 624 -51.53 -39.91 122.81
C ALA A 624 -50.10 -40.11 123.37
N GLY A 625 -49.10 -40.03 122.49
CA GLY A 625 -47.67 -40.15 122.79
C GLY A 625 -46.83 -40.12 121.52
#